data_AF-A0A6H1BYR9-F1
#
_entry.id   AF-A0A6H1BYR9-F1
#
_cell.length_a   1.000
_cell.length_b   1.000
_cell.length_c   1.000
_cell.angle_alpha   90.00
_cell.angle_beta   90.00
_cell.angle_gamma   90.00
#
_symmetry.space_group_name_H-M   'P 1'
#
loop_
_entity.id
_entity.type
_entity.pdbx_description
1 polymer ?
#
loop_
_entity_poly.entity_id
_entity_poly.type
_entity_poly.pdbx_seq_one_letter_code
_entity_poly.pdbx_strand_id
1 'polypeptide(L)'
;MTAISQGRPPRAWLSGGGVVALLGLTAVALTLSGGSRVFAFIGWLLAGPAAFYLLAQHTVADMQQRARPVYAGSKAVQGTYWTVVVLGFVGIALGAWQIAEWAGRL
;
A
#
# COMPACT_ATOMS: atom_id res chain seq x y z
N MET A 1 -9.43 -9.13 38.66
CA MET A 1 -9.01 -9.72 37.38
C MET A 1 -8.62 -8.59 36.44
N THR A 2 -7.33 -8.29 36.31
CA THR A 2 -6.83 -7.28 35.37
C THR A 2 -6.98 -7.83 33.95
N ALA A 3 -7.89 -7.25 33.17
CA ALA A 3 -8.07 -7.62 31.77
C ALA A 3 -6.76 -7.34 31.02
N ILE A 4 -6.05 -8.40 30.62
CA ILE A 4 -4.85 -8.26 29.81
C ILE A 4 -5.30 -7.69 28.45
N SER A 5 -4.88 -6.46 28.16
CA SER A 5 -5.17 -5.74 26.92
C SER A 5 -4.45 -6.44 25.76
N GLN A 6 -5.10 -7.46 25.21
CA GLN A 6 -4.65 -8.21 24.04
C GLN A 6 -4.46 -7.23 22.88
N GLY A 7 -3.21 -7.02 22.49
CA GLY A 7 -2.88 -6.17 21.35
C GLY A 7 -3.42 -6.80 20.07
N ARG A 8 -4.40 -6.16 19.44
CA ARG A 8 -4.90 -6.61 18.13
C ARG A 8 -4.05 -5.95 17.05
N PRO A 9 -3.49 -6.71 16.08
CA PRO A 9 -2.78 -6.12 14.97
C PRO A 9 -3.70 -5.15 14.24
N PRO A 10 -3.22 -3.95 13.88
CA PRO A 10 -4.03 -2.89 13.27
C PRO A 10 -4.33 -3.21 11.80
N ARG A 11 -5.23 -4.18 11.58
CA ARG A 11 -5.54 -4.78 10.26
C ARG A 11 -6.17 -3.77 9.29
N ALA A 12 -6.91 -2.80 9.80
CA ALA A 12 -7.63 -1.81 9.01
C ALA A 12 -6.71 -0.97 8.11
N TRP A 13 -5.54 -0.59 8.62
CA TRP A 13 -4.54 0.17 7.86
C TRP A 13 -3.88 -0.66 6.77
N LEU A 14 -3.64 -1.95 7.05
CA LEU A 14 -3.07 -2.89 6.08
C LEU A 14 -4.05 -3.19 4.94
N SER A 15 -5.32 -3.45 5.27
CA SER A 15 -6.38 -3.63 4.26
C SER A 15 -6.62 -2.36 3.47
N GLY A 16 -6.61 -1.19 4.14
CA GLY A 16 -6.73 0.11 3.47
C GLY A 16 -5.59 0.35 2.48
N GLY A 17 -4.34 0.13 2.91
CA GLY A 17 -3.16 0.22 2.04
C GLY A 17 -3.23 -0.74 0.87
N GLY A 18 -3.67 -1.98 1.09
CA GLY A 18 -3.88 -2.95 0.02
C GLY A 18 -4.93 -2.53 -1.01
N VAL A 19 -6.08 -2.04 -0.56
CA VAL A 19 -7.14 -1.53 -1.46
C VAL A 19 -6.63 -0.34 -2.27
N VAL A 20 -5.94 0.60 -1.63
CA VAL A 20 -5.39 1.78 -2.31
C VAL A 20 -4.31 1.39 -3.32
N ALA A 21 -3.44 0.44 -2.99
CA ALA A 21 -2.45 -0.10 -3.93
C ALA A 21 -3.12 -0.77 -5.14
N LEU A 22 -4.17 -1.57 -4.92
CA LEU A 22 -4.93 -2.21 -6.00
C LEU A 22 -5.64 -1.18 -6.88
N LEU A 23 -6.25 -0.14 -6.30
CA LEU A 23 -6.87 0.96 -7.05
C LEU A 23 -5.83 1.74 -7.86
N GLY A 24 -4.64 1.94 -7.31
CA GLY A 24 -3.53 2.54 -8.04
C GLY A 24 -3.12 1.69 -9.24
N LEU A 25 -2.99 0.38 -9.04
CA LEU A 25 -2.60 -0.56 -10.09
C LEU A 25 -3.67 -0.67 -11.19
N THR A 26 -4.95 -0.68 -10.84
CA THR A 26 -6.04 -0.68 -11.82
C THR A 26 -6.08 0.64 -12.61
N ALA A 27 -5.88 1.79 -11.97
CA ALA A 27 -5.77 3.06 -12.67
C ALA A 27 -4.61 3.06 -13.67
N VAL A 28 -3.42 2.59 -13.28
CA VAL A 28 -2.28 2.44 -14.20
C VAL A 28 -2.60 1.48 -15.37
N ALA A 29 -3.30 0.38 -15.11
CA ALA A 29 -3.71 -0.57 -16.13
C ALA A 29 -4.73 0.02 -17.13
N LEU A 30 -5.65 0.86 -16.66
CA LEU A 30 -6.61 1.56 -17.53
C LEU A 30 -5.91 2.47 -18.53
N THR A 31 -4.80 3.11 -18.14
CA THR A 31 -4.00 3.90 -19.08
C THR A 31 -3.43 3.02 -20.21
N LEU A 32 -2.99 1.80 -19.91
CA LEU A 32 -2.44 0.87 -20.92
C LEU A 32 -3.50 0.44 -21.95
N SER A 33 -4.77 0.40 -21.55
CA SER A 33 -5.89 0.08 -22.46
C SER A 33 -6.30 1.21 -23.41
N GLY A 34 -5.49 2.28 -23.51
CA GLY A 34 -5.79 3.47 -24.32
C GLY A 34 -6.61 4.52 -23.57
N GLY A 35 -6.72 4.40 -22.24
CA GLY A 35 -7.36 5.40 -21.39
C GLY A 35 -6.58 6.71 -21.29
N SER A 36 -7.18 7.70 -20.61
CA SER A 36 -6.54 9.00 -20.38
C SER A 36 -5.23 8.87 -19.60
N ARG A 37 -4.21 9.64 -20.00
CA ARG A 37 -2.90 9.72 -19.31
C ARG A 37 -3.02 10.20 -17.86
N VAL A 38 -4.12 10.88 -17.52
CA VAL A 38 -4.44 11.29 -16.15
C VAL A 38 -4.48 10.07 -15.21
N PHE A 39 -4.89 8.90 -15.71
CA PHE A 39 -4.90 7.67 -14.91
C PHE A 39 -3.50 7.17 -14.54
N ALA A 40 -2.46 7.47 -15.32
CA ALA A 40 -1.07 7.17 -14.95
C ALA A 40 -0.65 7.96 -13.70
N PHE A 41 -0.96 9.26 -13.66
CA PHE A 41 -0.66 10.12 -12.52
C PHE A 41 -1.47 9.73 -11.27
N ILE A 42 -2.78 9.49 -11.43
CA ILE A 42 -3.65 9.04 -10.33
C ILE A 42 -3.18 7.69 -9.80
N GLY A 43 -2.91 6.75 -10.70
CA GLY A 43 -2.46 5.40 -10.36
C GLY A 43 -1.11 5.41 -9.66
N TRP A 44 -0.16 6.23 -10.13
CA TRP A 44 1.12 6.44 -9.48
C TRP A 44 0.97 7.04 -8.07
N LEU A 45 0.12 8.05 -7.91
CA LEU A 45 -0.11 8.70 -6.61
C LEU A 45 -0.77 7.75 -5.59
N LEU A 46 -1.73 6.95 -6.05
CA LEU A 46 -2.42 5.95 -5.24
C LEU A 46 -1.48 4.80 -4.85
N ALA A 47 -0.80 4.18 -5.81
CA ALA A 47 0.10 3.05 -5.57
C ALA A 47 1.37 3.45 -4.79
N GLY A 48 1.80 4.70 -4.93
CA GLY A 48 2.95 5.26 -4.22
C GLY A 48 2.56 5.98 -2.94
N PRO A 49 2.58 7.31 -2.91
CA PRO A 49 2.40 8.08 -1.68
C PRO A 49 1.23 7.64 -0.80
N ALA A 50 0.05 7.40 -1.38
CA ALA A 50 -1.13 7.04 -0.59
C ALA A 50 -1.04 5.65 0.04
N ALA A 51 -0.69 4.61 -0.73
CA ALA A 51 -0.55 3.26 -0.20
C ALA A 51 0.58 3.16 0.84
N PHE A 52 1.72 3.79 0.57
CA PHE A 52 2.87 3.78 1.50
C PHE A 52 2.61 4.59 2.76
N TYR A 53 1.84 5.68 2.69
CA TYR A 53 1.40 6.40 3.89
C TYR A 53 0.57 5.48 4.81
N LEU A 54 -0.37 4.71 4.26
CA LEU A 54 -1.18 3.78 5.04
C LEU A 54 -0.35 2.62 5.61
N LEU A 55 0.64 2.12 4.86
CA LEU A 55 1.60 1.14 5.37
C LEU A 55 2.49 1.69 6.49
N ALA A 56 2.87 2.97 6.42
CA ALA A 56 3.63 3.62 7.48
C ALA A 56 2.79 3.72 8.76
N GLN A 57 1.52 4.11 8.66
CA GLN A 57 0.60 4.11 9.80
C GLN A 57 0.42 2.71 10.40
N HIS A 58 0.32 1.68 9.57
CA HIS A 58 0.29 0.28 10.04
C HIS A 58 1.57 -0.08 10.80
N THR A 59 2.74 0.29 10.29
CA THR A 59 4.04 0.02 10.92
C THR A 59 4.15 0.69 12.29
N VAL A 60 3.78 1.97 12.40
CA VAL A 60 3.78 2.72 13.66
C VAL A 60 2.83 2.07 14.67
N ALA A 61 1.62 1.74 14.24
CA ALA A 61 0.64 1.08 15.10
C ALA A 61 1.09 -0.34 15.51
N ASP A 62 1.73 -1.11 14.62
CA ASP A 62 2.28 -2.44 14.95
C ASP A 62 3.43 -2.34 15.97
N MET A 63 4.32 -1.34 15.84
CA MET A 63 5.37 -1.10 16.83
C MET A 63 4.80 -0.78 18.22
N GLN A 64 3.75 0.05 18.30
CA GLN A 64 3.06 0.33 19.57
C GLN A 64 2.41 -0.91 20.18
N GLN A 65 1.92 -1.85 19.35
CA GLN A 65 1.35 -3.11 19.83
C GLN A 65 2.43 -4.10 20.30
N ARG A 66 3.59 -4.15 19.63
CA ARG A 66 4.75 -4.96 20.04
C ARG A 66 5.39 -4.53 21.35
N ALA A 67 5.21 -3.27 21.75
CA ALA A 67 5.63 -2.79 23.06
C ALA A 67 4.79 -3.36 24.23
N ARG A 68 3.71 -4.10 23.95
CA ARG A 68 2.87 -4.73 24.97
C ARG A 68 3.46 -6.06 25.44
N PRO A 69 3.35 -6.41 26.73
CA PRO A 69 4.06 -7.54 27.33
C PRO A 69 3.62 -8.93 26.83
N VAL A 70 2.48 -9.04 26.13
CA VAL A 70 2.01 -10.29 25.51
C VAL A 70 1.61 -9.98 24.07
N TYR A 71 2.57 -10.04 23.14
CA TYR A 71 2.31 -9.92 21.71
C TYR A 71 2.96 -11.08 20.96
N ALA A 72 2.13 -11.93 20.33
CA ALA A 72 2.58 -12.95 19.40
C ALA A 72 2.52 -12.37 17.99
N GLY A 73 3.69 -12.14 17.37
CA GLY A 73 3.76 -11.65 15.99
C GLY A 73 3.09 -12.62 15.02
N SER A 74 2.21 -12.10 14.14
CA SER A 74 1.51 -12.91 13.15
C SER A 74 2.28 -12.95 11.82
N LYS A 75 2.78 -14.13 11.43
CA LYS A 75 3.42 -14.34 10.12
C LYS A 75 2.49 -14.01 8.94
N ALA A 76 1.17 -14.17 9.11
CA ALA A 76 0.19 -13.84 8.08
C ALA A 76 0.16 -12.33 7.79
N VAL A 77 0.19 -11.49 8.83
CA VAL A 77 0.22 -10.02 8.69
C VAL A 77 1.50 -9.57 7.98
N GLN A 78 2.63 -10.19 8.30
CA GLN A 78 3.91 -9.92 7.63
C GLN A 78 3.87 -10.29 6.14
N GLY A 79 3.28 -11.44 5.79
CA GLY A 79 3.11 -11.83 4.39
C GLY A 79 2.24 -10.85 3.60
N THR A 80 1.11 -10.42 4.20
CA THR A 80 0.22 -9.43 3.57
C THR A 80 0.90 -8.07 3.42
N TYR A 81 1.68 -7.62 4.40
CA TYR A 81 2.48 -6.39 4.29
C TYR A 81 3.39 -6.40 3.07
N TRP A 82 4.20 -7.45 2.90
CA TRP A 82 5.09 -7.57 1.76
C TRP A 82 4.34 -7.65 0.43
N THR A 83 3.17 -8.28 0.43
CA THR A 83 2.31 -8.31 -0.76
C THR A 83 1.88 -6.90 -1.19
N VAL A 84 1.43 -6.06 -0.24
CA VAL A 84 1.04 -4.67 -0.53
C VAL A 84 2.25 -3.84 -0.98
N VAL A 85 3.42 -4.04 -0.37
CA VAL A 85 4.67 -3.37 -0.78
C VAL A 85 5.01 -3.70 -2.23
N VAL A 86 4.99 -4.98 -2.61
CA VAL A 86 5.28 -5.41 -4.00
C VAL A 86 4.27 -4.82 -4.98
N LEU A 87 2.98 -4.86 -4.66
CA LEU A 87 1.93 -4.27 -5.51
C LEU A 87 2.13 -2.75 -5.67
N GLY A 88 2.45 -2.06 -4.58
CA GLY A 88 2.76 -0.62 -4.60
C GLY A 88 3.94 -0.32 -5.51
N PHE A 89 5.07 -1.03 -5.35
CA PHE A 89 6.25 -0.85 -6.20
C PHE A 89 5.96 -1.09 -7.69
N VAL A 90 5.20 -2.14 -8.03
CA VAL A 90 4.80 -2.42 -9.41
C VAL A 90 3.96 -1.27 -9.97
N GLY A 91 2.97 -0.79 -9.21
CA GLY A 91 2.14 0.34 -9.62
C GLY A 91 2.93 1.63 -9.81
N ILE A 92 3.87 1.94 -8.90
CA ILE A 92 4.78 3.08 -9.02
C ILE A 92 5.63 2.97 -10.28
N ALA A 93 6.28 1.81 -10.50
CA ALA A 93 7.18 1.63 -11.63
C ALA A 93 6.44 1.77 -12.97
N LEU A 94 5.27 1.14 -13.11
CA LEU A 94 4.45 1.23 -14.30
C LEU A 94 3.89 2.64 -14.53
N GLY A 95 3.39 3.29 -13.47
CA GLY A 95 2.90 4.67 -13.55
C GLY A 95 4.01 5.66 -13.95
N ALA A 96 5.19 5.54 -13.34
CA ALA A 96 6.34 6.37 -13.66
C ALA A 96 6.83 6.14 -15.10
N TRP A 97 6.87 4.88 -15.56
CA TRP A 97 7.21 4.54 -16.94
C TRP A 97 6.27 5.22 -17.94
N GLN A 98 4.96 5.12 -17.72
CA GLN A 98 3.96 5.74 -18.60
C GLN A 98 4.12 7.27 -18.67
N ILE A 99 4.36 7.91 -17.52
CA ILE A 99 4.59 9.35 -17.45
C ILE A 99 5.88 9.73 -18.18
N ALA A 100 6.95 8.95 -18.02
CA ALA A 100 8.23 9.17 -18.69
C ALA A 100 8.11 8.98 -20.21
N GLU A 101 7.43 7.95 -20.69
CA GLU A 101 7.16 7.75 -22.12
C GLU A 101 6.35 8.90 -22.70
N TRP A 102 5.36 9.41 -21.98
CA TRP A 102 4.62 10.57 -22.43
C TRP A 102 5.51 11.82 -22.51
N ALA A 103 6.30 12.08 -21.46
CA ALA A 103 7.18 13.24 -21.41
C ALA A 103 8.29 13.19 -22.47
N GLY A 104 8.81 12.00 -22.80
CA GLY A 104 9.83 11.82 -23.83
C GLY A 104 9.31 11.86 -25.27
N ARG A 105 7.98 11.74 -25.46
CA ARG A 105 7.32 11.90 -26.77
C ARG A 105 6.74 13.30 -26.98
N LEU A 106 6.82 14.16 -25.96
CA LEU A 106 6.38 15.55 -26.00
C LEU A 106 7.42 16.42 -26.71
#